data_AF-A0ABD1P4H1-F1
#
_entry.id   AF-A0ABD1P4H1-F1
#
_cell.length_a   1.000
_cell.length_b   1.000
_cell.length_c   1.000
_cell.angle_alpha   90.00
_cell.angle_beta   90.00
_cell.angle_gamma   90.00
#
_symmetry.space_group_name_H-M   'P 1'
#
loop_
_entity.id
_entity.type
_entity.pdbx_description
1 polymer ?
#
loop_
_entity_poly.entity_id
_entity_poly.type
_entity_poly.pdbx_seq_one_letter_code
_entity_poly.pdbx_strand_id
1 'polypeptide(L)'
;MNVIIDTKGDAKFLREHGIISNHLKSDEEVANLWNGMSKSIRLTKVLFLDKVIEDVNKNYSGRWKVKVDNLMKQHVFGSWQSLTLVAVILILFLMLLQAFCLVFTCARRPNAKYIE
;
A
#
# COMPACT_ATOMS: atom_id res chain seq x y z
N MET A 1 0.36 -27.41 -4.46
CA MET A 1 0.59 -26.61 -3.25
C MET A 1 1.40 -25.41 -3.72
N ASN A 2 0.71 -24.28 -3.97
CA ASN A 2 1.29 -23.11 -4.63
C ASN A 2 1.77 -22.12 -3.56
N VAL A 3 2.78 -22.53 -2.78
CA VAL A 3 3.14 -21.79 -1.55
C VAL A 3 4.32 -20.83 -1.76
N ILE A 4 5.22 -21.14 -2.69
CA ILE A 4 6.50 -20.41 -2.85
C ILE A 4 6.78 -20.06 -4.31
N ILE A 5 6.65 -21.03 -5.22
CA ILE A 5 6.82 -20.82 -6.65
C ILE A 5 5.54 -21.30 -7.32
N ASP A 6 4.86 -20.41 -8.03
CA ASP A 6 3.69 -20.78 -8.83
C ASP A 6 3.92 -20.42 -10.30
N THR A 7 4.56 -19.26 -10.53
CA THR A 7 4.84 -18.73 -11.85
C THR A 7 6.33 -18.65 -12.15
N LYS A 8 6.66 -18.50 -13.45
CA LYS A 8 8.01 -18.16 -13.92
C LYS A 8 8.55 -16.89 -13.24
N GLY A 9 7.68 -15.94 -12.91
CA GLY A 9 8.05 -14.70 -12.24
C GLY A 9 8.60 -14.95 -10.83
N ASP A 10 7.94 -15.82 -10.08
CA ASP A 10 8.37 -16.18 -8.72
C ASP A 10 9.72 -16.89 -8.73
N ALA A 11 9.90 -17.85 -9.64
CA ALA A 11 11.18 -18.54 -9.83
C ALA A 11 12.30 -17.57 -10.20
N LYS A 12 12.04 -16.64 -11.14
CA LYS A 12 12.99 -15.61 -11.54
C LYS A 12 13.36 -14.71 -10.36
N PHE A 13 12.38 -14.24 -9.60
CA PHE A 13 12.58 -13.34 -8.46
C PHE A 13 13.47 -13.99 -7.38
N LEU A 14 13.17 -15.25 -7.02
CA LEU A 14 13.95 -15.98 -6.02
C LEU A 14 15.38 -16.28 -6.49
N ARG A 15 15.57 -16.53 -7.79
CA ARG A 15 16.91 -16.71 -8.37
C ARG A 15 17.71 -15.41 -8.32
N GLU A 16 17.11 -14.29 -8.69
CA GLU A 16 17.75 -12.97 -8.68
C GLU A 16 18.20 -12.56 -7.27
N HIS A 17 17.47 -12.98 -6.25
CA HIS A 17 17.83 -12.75 -4.85
C HIS A 17 18.78 -13.81 -4.27
N GLY A 18 19.26 -14.76 -5.10
CA GLY A 18 20.19 -15.81 -4.67
C GLY A 18 19.59 -16.85 -3.73
N ILE A 19 18.26 -16.91 -3.61
CA ILE A 19 17.56 -17.86 -2.73
C ILE A 19 17.52 -19.26 -3.36
N ILE A 20 17.34 -19.32 -4.70
CA ILE A 20 17.39 -20.57 -5.45
C ILE A 20 18.47 -20.51 -6.53
N SER A 21 19.21 -21.61 -6.70
CA SER A 21 20.13 -21.79 -7.82
C SER A 21 19.42 -22.55 -8.94
N ASN A 22 19.20 -21.88 -10.07
CA ASN A 22 18.56 -22.50 -11.23
C ASN A 22 19.62 -23.16 -12.13
N HIS A 23 19.63 -24.49 -12.17
CA HIS A 23 20.44 -25.29 -13.10
C HIS A 23 19.62 -25.85 -14.28
N LEU A 24 18.35 -25.47 -14.40
CA LEU A 24 17.46 -25.85 -15.50
C LEU A 24 17.54 -24.81 -16.63
N LYS A 25 17.02 -25.16 -17.81
CA LYS A 25 17.15 -24.32 -19.01
C LYS A 25 16.31 -23.05 -18.93
N SER A 26 15.25 -23.04 -18.12
CA SER A 26 14.40 -21.86 -17.95
C SER A 26 13.76 -21.78 -16.57
N ASP A 27 13.39 -20.57 -16.14
CA ASP A 27 12.61 -20.34 -14.92
C ASP A 27 11.20 -20.94 -14.98
N GLU A 28 10.71 -21.20 -16.19
CA GLU A 28 9.43 -21.86 -16.42
C GLU A 28 9.51 -23.36 -16.15
N GLU A 29 10.61 -24.01 -16.52
CA GLU A 29 10.89 -25.40 -16.14
C GLU A 29 11.02 -25.56 -14.62
N VAL A 30 11.63 -24.59 -13.93
CA VAL A 30 11.71 -24.57 -12.46
C VAL A 30 10.31 -24.51 -11.84
N ALA A 31 9.45 -23.61 -12.31
CA ALA A 31 8.08 -23.48 -11.83
C ALA A 31 7.27 -24.77 -12.08
N ASN A 32 7.39 -25.36 -13.27
CA ASN A 32 6.73 -26.61 -13.62
C ASN A 32 7.22 -27.80 -12.78
N LEU A 33 8.53 -27.89 -12.53
CA LEU A 33 9.10 -28.91 -11.64
C LEU A 33 8.57 -28.76 -10.21
N TRP A 34 8.57 -27.54 -9.67
CA TRP A 34 8.06 -27.25 -8.33
C TRP A 34 6.59 -27.64 -8.17
N ASN A 35 5.75 -27.22 -9.12
CA ASN A 35 4.33 -27.56 -9.16
C ASN A 35 4.10 -29.07 -9.35
N GLY A 36 4.99 -29.76 -10.07
CA GLY A 36 4.99 -31.21 -10.24
C GLY A 36 5.38 -31.99 -8.99
N MET A 37 6.41 -31.55 -8.25
CA MET A 37 6.86 -32.16 -6.98
C MET A 37 5.76 -32.11 -5.91
N SER A 38 4.96 -31.05 -5.90
CA SER A 38 3.83 -30.95 -4.99
C SER A 38 2.76 -32.04 -5.21
N LYS A 39 2.71 -32.72 -6.36
CA LYS A 39 1.76 -33.82 -6.61
C LYS A 39 2.22 -35.15 -6.01
N SER A 40 3.53 -35.37 -5.86
CA SER A 40 4.08 -36.64 -5.35
C SER A 40 4.29 -36.67 -3.85
N ILE A 41 4.43 -35.50 -3.23
CA ILE A 41 4.42 -35.37 -1.78
C ILE A 41 2.97 -35.49 -1.34
N ARG A 42 2.57 -36.67 -0.85
CA ARG A 42 1.34 -36.81 -0.03
C ARG A 42 1.38 -35.62 0.91
N LEU A 43 0.34 -34.78 0.87
CA LEU A 43 0.10 -33.70 1.83
C LEU A 43 0.18 -34.32 3.21
N THR A 44 1.40 -34.39 3.73
CA THR A 44 1.65 -34.62 5.12
C THR A 44 1.05 -33.36 5.68
N LYS A 45 -0.09 -33.49 6.31
CA LYS A 45 -0.77 -32.41 7.01
C LYS A 45 0.22 -32.03 8.10
N VAL A 46 1.20 -31.19 7.77
CA VAL A 46 2.27 -30.83 8.68
C VAL A 46 1.63 -29.76 9.55
N LEU A 47 0.85 -30.22 10.53
CA LEU A 47 0.18 -29.39 11.53
C LEU A 47 1.14 -28.35 12.11
N PHE A 48 2.44 -28.67 12.16
CA PHE A 48 3.49 -27.74 12.53
C PHE A 48 3.64 -26.56 11.56
N LEU A 49 3.72 -26.80 10.23
CA LEU A 49 3.79 -25.74 9.23
C LEU A 49 2.50 -24.93 9.19
N ASP A 50 1.34 -25.59 9.24
CA ASP A 50 0.05 -24.88 9.27
C ASP A 50 -0.05 -23.97 10.49
N LYS A 51 0.39 -24.45 11.66
CA LYS A 51 0.43 -23.66 12.90
C LYS A 51 1.43 -22.50 12.83
N VAL A 52 2.59 -22.70 12.23
CA VAL A 52 3.59 -21.63 12.04
C VAL A 52 3.05 -20.57 11.08
N ILE A 53 2.40 -20.99 9.99
CA ILE A 53 1.76 -20.07 9.03
C ILE A 53 0.65 -19.29 9.73
N GLU A 54 -0.20 -19.95 10.52
CA GLU A 54 -1.28 -19.31 11.26
C GLU A 54 -0.75 -18.33 12.31
N ASP A 55 0.27 -18.71 13.09
CA ASP A 55 0.90 -17.83 14.08
C ASP A 55 1.57 -16.62 13.42
N VAL A 56 2.29 -16.81 12.31
CA VAL A 56 2.90 -15.71 11.55
C VAL A 56 1.80 -14.79 11.03
N ASN A 57 0.74 -15.32 10.44
CA ASN A 57 -0.35 -14.53 9.87
C ASN A 57 -1.16 -13.81 10.96
N LYS A 58 -1.32 -14.42 12.14
CA LYS A 58 -1.92 -13.79 13.33
C LYS A 58 -1.05 -12.66 13.88
N ASN A 59 0.27 -12.86 13.94
CA ASN A 59 1.20 -11.81 14.34
C ASN A 59 1.27 -10.68 13.31
N TYR A 60 1.15 -10.99 12.02
CA TYR A 60 1.17 -10.02 10.93
C TYR A 60 -0.13 -9.21 10.87
N SER A 61 -1.29 -9.87 10.98
CA SER A 61 -2.61 -9.23 11.03
C SER A 61 -2.88 -8.46 12.34
N GLY A 62 -2.23 -8.87 13.44
CA GLY A 62 -2.26 -8.17 14.72
C GLY A 62 -1.39 -6.90 14.77
N ARG A 63 -0.41 -6.76 13.85
CA ARG A 63 0.40 -5.55 13.77
C ARG A 63 -0.45 -4.41 13.19
N TRP A 64 -0.74 -3.43 14.03
CA TRP A 64 -1.37 -2.16 13.67
C TRP A 64 -0.77 -1.53 12.41
N LYS A 65 0.54 -1.69 12.18
CA LYS A 65 1.25 -1.21 10.99
C LYS A 65 0.66 -1.75 9.67
N VAL A 66 0.22 -3.01 9.63
CA VAL A 66 -0.35 -3.63 8.42
C VAL A 66 -1.78 -3.14 8.19
N LYS A 67 -2.59 -3.04 9.25
CA LYS A 67 -3.94 -2.44 9.17
C LYS A 67 -3.88 -0.99 8.71
N VAL A 68 -2.94 -0.21 9.24
CA VAL A 68 -2.75 1.19 8.83
C VAL A 68 -2.27 1.28 7.39
N ASP A 69 -1.30 0.47 6.95
CA ASP A 69 -0.84 0.46 5.55
C ASP A 69 -1.97 0.12 4.57
N ASN A 70 -2.81 -0.87 4.93
CA ASN A 70 -3.93 -1.28 4.09
C ASN A 70 -5.03 -0.21 4.03
N LEU A 71 -5.36 0.41 5.17
CA LEU A 71 -6.26 1.57 5.23
C LEU A 71 -5.71 2.75 4.44
N MET A 72 -4.42 3.04 4.57
CA MET A 72 -3.77 4.14 3.88
C MET A 72 -3.78 3.90 2.36
N LYS A 73 -3.48 2.69 1.89
CA LYS A 73 -3.61 2.36 0.47
C LYS A 73 -5.05 2.44 -0.02
N GLN A 74 -6.01 1.90 0.71
CA GLN A 74 -7.38 1.85 0.25
C GLN A 74 -8.07 3.23 0.27
N HIS A 75 -7.79 4.06 1.28
CA HIS A 75 -8.39 5.39 1.42
C HIS A 75 -7.55 6.50 0.78
N VAL A 76 -6.24 6.55 1.04
CA VAL A 76 -5.41 7.67 0.57
C VAL A 76 -5.06 7.50 -0.91
N PHE A 77 -4.70 6.28 -1.35
CA PHE A 77 -4.41 6.03 -2.77
C PHE A 77 -5.68 5.94 -3.62
N GLY A 78 -6.70 5.22 -3.13
CA GLY A 78 -7.99 5.09 -3.82
C GLY A 78 -8.80 6.38 -3.88
N SER A 79 -8.66 7.28 -2.91
CA SER A 79 -9.42 8.54 -2.84
C SER A 79 -8.55 9.81 -2.92
N TRP A 80 -7.31 9.70 -3.43
CA TRP A 80 -6.40 10.85 -3.61
C TRP A 80 -7.05 12.01 -4.39
N GLN A 81 -7.82 11.68 -5.43
CA GLN A 81 -8.57 12.66 -6.23
C GLN A 81 -9.65 13.39 -5.40
N SER A 82 -10.36 12.66 -4.54
CA SER A 82 -11.38 13.24 -3.65
C SER A 82 -10.74 14.16 -2.59
N LEU A 83 -9.62 13.75 -2.01
CA LEU A 83 -8.82 14.58 -1.10
C LEU A 83 -8.37 15.88 -1.75
N THR A 84 -7.95 15.82 -3.02
CA THR A 84 -7.52 17.00 -3.77
C THR A 84 -8.70 17.97 -3.98
N LEU A 85 -9.88 17.44 -4.30
CA LEU A 85 -11.10 18.24 -4.45
C LEU A 85 -11.50 18.93 -3.14
N VAL A 86 -11.45 18.21 -2.02
CA VAL A 86 -11.68 18.79 -0.69
C VAL A 86 -10.66 19.88 -0.37
N ALA A 87 -9.38 19.66 -0.65
CA ALA A 87 -8.33 20.64 -0.44
C ALA A 87 -8.58 21.92 -1.26
N VAL A 88 -8.96 21.80 -2.53
CA VAL A 88 -9.29 22.95 -3.39
C VAL A 88 -10.50 23.72 -2.83
N ILE A 89 -11.55 23.03 -2.39
CA ILE A 89 -12.73 23.67 -1.77
C ILE A 89 -12.32 24.47 -0.53
N LEU A 90 -11.48 23.89 0.34
CA LEU A 90 -10.99 24.57 1.54
C LEU A 90 -10.14 25.80 1.20
N ILE A 91 -9.25 25.70 0.21
CA ILE A 91 -8.43 26.82 -0.26
C ILE A 91 -9.33 27.94 -0.81
N LEU A 92 -10.31 27.60 -1.64
CA LEU A 92 -11.27 28.57 -2.18
C LEU A 92 -12.07 29.25 -1.04
N PHE A 93 -12.53 28.49 -0.07
CA PHE A 93 -13.23 29.01 1.10
C PHE A 93 -12.35 29.98 1.91
N LEU A 94 -11.09 29.63 2.15
CA LEU A 94 -10.13 30.49 2.84
C LEU A 94 -9.83 31.76 2.05
N MET A 95 -9.67 31.68 0.73
CA MET A 95 -9.48 32.86 -0.11
C MET A 95 -10.69 33.80 -0.09
N LEU A 96 -11.91 33.25 -0.13
CA LEU A 96 -13.13 34.03 0.00
C LEU A 96 -13.22 34.72 1.36
N LEU A 97 -12.91 34.01 2.43
CA LEU A 97 -12.85 34.57 3.78
C LEU A 97 -11.83 35.71 3.86
N GLN A 98 -10.64 35.51 3.30
CA GLN A 98 -9.59 36.52 3.26
C GLN A 98 -10.00 37.76 2.47
N ALA A 99 -10.59 37.58 1.28
CA ALA A 99 -11.08 38.68 0.46
C ALA A 99 -12.21 39.44 1.15
N PHE A 100 -13.13 38.73 1.80
CA PHE A 100 -14.21 39.33 2.58
C PHE A 100 -13.68 40.12 3.77
N CYS A 101 -12.75 39.56 4.55
CA CYS A 101 -12.09 40.26 5.64
C CYS A 101 -11.38 41.52 5.15
N LEU A 102 -10.61 41.46 4.04
CA LEU A 102 -9.94 42.63 3.47
C LEU A 102 -10.92 43.72 3.05
N VAL A 103 -12.00 43.36 2.34
CA VAL A 103 -13.03 44.32 1.91
C VAL A 103 -13.74 44.95 3.11
N PHE A 104 -14.16 44.15 4.11
CA PHE A 104 -14.77 44.69 5.33
C PHE A 104 -13.81 45.57 6.13
N THR A 105 -12.52 45.22 6.19
CA THR A 105 -11.51 46.01 6.90
C THR A 105 -11.24 47.34 6.18
N CYS A 106 -11.23 47.34 4.85
CA CYS A 106 -11.15 48.57 4.03
C CYS A 106 -12.43 49.41 4.12
N ALA A 107 -13.61 48.80 4.06
CA ALA A 107 -14.89 49.48 4.21
C ALA A 107 -15.08 50.08 5.62
N ARG A 108 -14.48 49.47 6.65
CA ARG A 108 -14.49 49.97 8.03
C ARG A 108 -13.45 51.07 8.30
N ARG A 109 -12.56 51.39 7.34
CA ARG A 109 -11.69 52.58 7.41
C ARG A 109 -12.03 53.60 6.31
N PRO A 110 -13.04 54.48 6.50
CA PRO A 110 -13.20 55.62 5.62
C PRO A 110 -12.11 56.69 5.79
N ASN A 111 -11.48 56.84 6.96
CA ASN A 111 -10.43 57.85 7.17
C ASN A 111 -9.50 57.50 8.33
N ALA A 112 -8.28 57.04 8.02
CA ALA A 112 -7.13 57.12 8.92
C ALA A 112 -5.90 57.49 8.09
N LYS A 113 -6.00 58.60 7.37
CA LYS A 113 -4.85 59.43 7.00
C LYS A 113 -5.08 60.76 7.71
N TYR A 114 -4.42 60.94 8.83
CA TYR A 114 -3.91 62.19 9.40
C TYR A 114 -3.46 61.83 10.82
N ILE A 115 -2.14 61.68 10.98
CA ILE A 115 -1.28 62.33 11.97
C ILE A 115 0.00 61.48 12.03
N GLU A 116 1.09 62.22 11.86
CA GLU A 116 2.51 61.88 12.08
C GLU A 116 2.79 60.82 13.15
#